data_AF-A0A8C3LKS0-F1
#
_entry.id   AF-A0A8C3LKS0-F1
#
_cell.length_a   1.000
_cell.length_b   1.000
_cell.length_c   1.000
_cell.angle_alpha   90.00
_cell.angle_beta   90.00
_cell.angle_gamma   90.00
#
_symmetry.space_group_name_H-M   'P 1'
#
loop_
_entity.id
_entity.type
_entity.pdbx_description
1 polymer ?
#
loop_
_entity_poly.entity_id
_entity_poly.type
_entity_poly.pdbx_seq_one_letter_code
_entity_poly.pdbx_strand_id
1 'polypeptide(L)'
;MAGQDPAPSSCDCFVALPPHTAAPAVVFGKNADRPRHEVQEILYIPSAVHRPGDKVQCTYIEIEQVERTHAVVLSRPAWLWGAEMGANEHGVCVGNEGVWTREPVGEDEALLGMDLVRLGLERGSSAREALEVITALLEQHGQGGSCKEEPIPFVYHNTFLLADRHEAWVLETAGSYWAAQQIQEGSRNISNQLSIGTDITAEHPGLRQRAQSQGWWSGAGQFSFAEVYSLAQQPPRMEAAKTRYRAGKELLQQHAGHITAETFMAILRDKESGICVDSEGFRTAGSMVSVLPQDPALPCIHFFTATPDPSRSVFKPFIFVPGLKPAPQVISPTFSDDPAKKVPRFQSAVDRRHELYRRHQAALELMEKDQVAPSPSQWPSCCPMATWEAVGCPDGAHPQLFLSPTPPGAGPGAPADAAGPGEAGLGGSERAAGRECGPKARGAG
;
A
#
# COMPACT_ATOMS: atom_id res chain seq x y z
N MET A 1 -11.89 13.38 34.18
CA MET A 1 -12.20 12.11 33.48
C MET A 1 -10.91 11.59 32.90
N ALA A 2 -10.59 10.32 33.15
CA ALA A 2 -9.31 9.71 32.81
C ALA A 2 -9.04 9.79 31.31
N GLY A 3 -7.81 10.19 30.97
CA GLY A 3 -7.33 10.26 29.59
C GLY A 3 -7.43 8.90 28.95
N GLN A 4 -8.21 8.81 27.88
CA GLN A 4 -8.09 7.73 26.93
C GLN A 4 -6.74 7.90 26.23
N ASP A 5 -5.92 6.85 26.25
CA ASP A 5 -4.73 6.79 25.42
C ASP A 5 -5.12 7.10 23.96
N PRO A 6 -4.38 7.95 23.24
CA PRO A 6 -4.72 8.27 21.86
C PRO A 6 -4.69 6.97 21.04
N ALA A 7 -5.86 6.62 20.49
CA ALA A 7 -6.00 5.45 19.64
C ALA A 7 -4.99 5.47 18.48
N PRO A 8 -4.53 4.29 18.02
CA PRO A 8 -3.59 4.21 16.90
C PRO A 8 -4.11 4.99 15.68
N SER A 9 -3.24 5.80 15.10
CA SER A 9 -3.51 6.72 14.00
C SER A 9 -2.36 6.66 13.00
N SER A 10 -2.43 5.74 12.04
CA SER A 10 -1.21 5.30 11.38
C SER A 10 -1.49 4.40 10.17
N CYS A 11 -0.80 4.62 9.06
CA CYS A 11 -0.86 3.93 7.76
C CYS A 11 0.00 2.67 7.71
N ASP A 12 -0.28 1.77 6.75
CA ASP A 12 0.57 0.62 6.40
C ASP A 12 0.63 0.41 4.88
N CYS A 13 1.82 0.12 4.37
CA CYS A 13 2.07 -0.36 3.02
C CYS A 13 2.71 -1.75 3.03
N PHE A 14 2.38 -2.54 2.02
CA PHE A 14 2.85 -3.91 1.82
C PHE A 14 3.28 -4.10 0.35
N VAL A 15 4.34 -4.87 0.14
CA VAL A 15 4.71 -5.39 -1.16
C VAL A 15 5.14 -6.84 -1.04
N ALA A 16 4.78 -7.65 -2.02
CA ALA A 16 5.27 -9.00 -2.21
C ALA A 16 5.69 -9.18 -3.66
N LEU A 17 6.86 -9.74 -3.85
CA LEU A 17 7.45 -10.10 -5.13
C LEU A 17 7.62 -11.63 -5.17
N PRO A 18 7.79 -12.24 -6.36
CA PRO A 18 8.23 -13.62 -6.42
C PRO A 18 9.53 -13.83 -5.61
N PRO A 19 9.70 -14.97 -4.93
CA PRO A 19 8.83 -16.15 -4.92
C PRO A 19 7.72 -16.10 -3.85
N HIS A 20 7.46 -14.96 -3.17
CA HIS A 20 6.44 -14.89 -2.12
C HIS A 20 5.01 -14.79 -2.63
N THR A 21 4.82 -14.49 -3.91
CA THR A 21 3.52 -14.38 -4.58
C THR A 21 3.12 -15.70 -5.23
N ALA A 22 1.81 -15.97 -5.28
CA ALA A 22 1.29 -17.22 -5.88
C ALA A 22 1.45 -17.28 -7.41
N ALA A 23 1.75 -16.15 -8.05
CA ALA A 23 1.96 -15.99 -9.48
C ALA A 23 3.21 -15.11 -9.73
N PRO A 24 3.81 -15.14 -10.94
CA PRO A 24 4.93 -14.28 -11.30
C PRO A 24 4.47 -12.82 -11.50
N ALA A 25 4.13 -12.18 -10.39
CA ALA A 25 3.59 -10.83 -10.32
C ALA A 25 4.02 -10.19 -9.00
N VAL A 26 4.24 -8.87 -9.00
CA VAL A 26 4.36 -8.09 -7.77
C VAL A 26 2.96 -7.74 -7.29
N VAL A 27 2.70 -7.90 -6.00
CA VAL A 27 1.46 -7.48 -5.33
C VAL A 27 1.80 -6.34 -4.38
N PHE A 28 1.09 -5.22 -4.50
CA PHE A 28 1.26 -4.01 -3.68
C PHE A 28 -0.03 -3.71 -2.91
N GLY A 29 0.06 -3.23 -1.68
CA GLY A 29 -1.11 -2.88 -0.86
C GLY A 29 -0.85 -1.65 0.01
N LYS A 30 -1.84 -0.76 0.17
CA LYS A 30 -1.73 0.43 1.03
C LYS A 30 -3.06 0.75 1.71
N ASN A 31 -3.02 1.01 3.02
CA ASN A 31 -4.08 1.67 3.76
C ASN A 31 -3.68 3.12 4.05
N ALA A 32 -4.60 4.06 3.82
CA ALA A 32 -4.41 5.46 4.15
C ALA A 32 -5.29 5.85 5.34
N ASP A 33 -4.64 5.97 6.49
CA ASP A 33 -5.27 6.29 7.77
C ASP A 33 -5.25 7.80 8.01
N ARG A 34 -6.45 8.37 8.03
CA ARG A 34 -6.68 9.80 7.97
C ARG A 34 -7.67 10.21 9.07
N PRO A 35 -7.75 11.49 9.45
CA PRO A 35 -8.85 12.03 10.23
C PRO A 35 -10.20 11.43 9.81
N ARG A 36 -11.01 10.98 10.78
CA ARG A 36 -12.19 10.11 10.57
C ARG A 36 -13.16 10.58 9.47
N HIS A 37 -13.31 11.89 9.29
CA HIS A 37 -14.23 12.49 8.33
C HIS A 37 -13.56 12.99 7.04
N GLU A 38 -12.25 12.81 6.92
CA GLU A 38 -11.53 13.18 5.71
C GLU A 38 -11.89 12.23 4.56
N VAL A 39 -12.26 12.81 3.43
CA VAL A 39 -12.72 12.09 2.25
C VAL A 39 -11.53 11.82 1.34
N GLN A 40 -11.40 10.58 0.87
CA GLN A 40 -10.52 10.27 -0.26
C GLN A 40 -11.30 10.07 -1.54
N GLU A 41 -10.81 10.67 -2.62
CA GLU A 41 -11.30 10.50 -3.97
C GLU A 41 -10.37 9.63 -4.80
N ILE A 42 -10.93 8.99 -5.83
CA ILE A 42 -10.16 8.25 -6.84
C ILE A 42 -10.14 9.03 -8.14
N LEU A 43 -8.97 9.50 -8.55
CA LEU A 43 -8.80 10.39 -9.69
C LEU A 43 -7.91 9.74 -10.74
N TYR A 44 -8.43 9.59 -11.97
CA TYR A 44 -7.64 9.29 -13.15
C TYR A 44 -7.22 10.59 -13.85
N ILE A 45 -5.94 10.72 -14.14
CA ILE A 45 -5.36 11.85 -14.87
C ILE A 45 -4.63 11.28 -16.10
N PRO A 46 -4.97 11.69 -17.33
CA PRO A 46 -4.29 11.22 -18.52
C PRO A 46 -2.87 11.78 -18.62
N SER A 47 -2.01 11.12 -19.39
CA SER A 47 -0.70 11.64 -19.74
C SER A 47 -0.84 12.96 -20.51
N ALA A 48 0.12 13.86 -20.27
CA ALA A 48 0.10 15.19 -20.87
C ALA A 48 1.49 15.61 -21.35
N VAL A 49 1.49 16.55 -22.30
CA VAL A 49 2.69 17.27 -22.75
C VAL A 49 2.54 18.74 -22.38
N HIS A 50 3.56 19.29 -21.74
CA HIS A 50 3.60 20.65 -21.21
C HIS A 50 4.61 21.49 -22.00
N ARG A 51 4.43 22.81 -22.00
CA ARG A 51 5.33 23.74 -22.67
C ARG A 51 6.56 24.01 -21.81
N PRO A 52 7.73 24.31 -22.41
CA PRO A 52 8.89 24.75 -21.65
C PRO A 52 8.57 25.97 -20.77
N GLY A 53 8.93 25.91 -19.49
CA GLY A 53 8.65 26.95 -18.49
C GLY A 53 7.24 26.91 -17.91
N ASP A 54 6.41 25.92 -18.27
CA ASP A 54 5.17 25.65 -17.54
C ASP A 54 5.50 25.29 -16.09
N LYS A 55 4.58 25.65 -15.21
CA LYS A 55 4.65 25.34 -13.78
C LYS A 55 3.45 24.56 -13.33
N VAL A 56 3.59 23.88 -12.19
CA VAL A 56 2.50 23.13 -11.55
C VAL A 56 2.32 23.60 -10.12
N GLN A 57 1.08 23.99 -9.79
CA GLN A 57 0.66 24.24 -8.42
C GLN A 57 0.44 22.91 -7.71
N CYS A 58 1.32 22.59 -6.75
CA CYS A 58 1.17 21.47 -5.83
C CYS A 58 0.22 21.85 -4.68
N THR A 59 0.25 21.13 -3.55
CA THR A 59 -0.68 21.43 -2.44
C THR A 59 -0.46 22.83 -1.89
N TYR A 60 0.80 23.20 -1.66
CA TYR A 60 1.14 24.51 -1.10
C TYR A 60 1.97 25.39 -2.02
N ILE A 61 2.99 24.81 -2.65
CA ILE A 61 3.93 25.57 -3.47
C ILE A 61 3.75 25.29 -4.97
N GLU A 62 4.27 26.19 -5.79
CA GLU A 62 4.39 26.03 -7.22
C GLU A 62 5.82 25.59 -7.57
N ILE A 63 5.97 24.58 -8.44
CA ILE A 63 7.27 24.11 -8.93
C ILE A 63 7.31 24.07 -10.47
N GLU A 64 8.50 23.94 -11.03
CA GLU A 64 8.68 23.74 -12.47
C GLU A 64 8.04 22.42 -12.93
N GLN A 65 7.33 22.49 -14.07
CA GLN A 65 6.72 21.32 -14.69
C GLN A 65 7.70 20.65 -15.66
N VAL A 66 7.62 19.32 -15.76
CA VAL A 66 8.36 18.54 -16.76
C VAL A 66 7.62 18.55 -18.10
N GLU A 67 8.34 18.33 -19.20
CA GLU A 67 7.72 18.31 -20.54
C GLU A 67 6.62 17.26 -20.67
N ARG A 68 6.77 16.10 -20.01
CA ARG A 68 5.85 14.97 -20.16
C ARG A 68 5.48 14.39 -18.80
N THR A 69 4.19 14.12 -18.63
CA THR A 69 3.67 13.40 -17.47
C THR A 69 2.98 12.10 -17.92
N HIS A 70 3.14 11.05 -17.13
CA HIS A 70 2.47 9.77 -17.32
C HIS A 70 1.01 9.83 -16.85
N ALA A 71 0.17 8.98 -17.44
CA ALA A 71 -1.19 8.81 -16.94
C ALA A 71 -1.15 8.11 -15.57
N VAL A 72 -1.96 8.60 -14.63
CA VAL A 72 -2.00 8.12 -13.25
C VAL A 72 -3.43 7.86 -12.77
N VAL A 73 -3.58 6.91 -11.85
CA VAL A 73 -4.77 6.74 -11.01
C VAL A 73 -4.35 6.93 -9.56
N LEU A 74 -5.01 7.85 -8.86
CA LEU A 74 -4.62 8.32 -7.54
C LEU A 74 -5.74 8.11 -6.53
N SER A 75 -5.40 7.68 -5.31
CA SER A 75 -6.24 7.84 -4.12
C SER A 75 -5.69 8.99 -3.30
N ARG A 76 -6.45 10.08 -3.19
CA ARG A 76 -6.00 11.30 -2.53
C ARG A 76 -7.06 11.89 -1.60
N PRO A 77 -6.66 12.52 -0.48
CA PRO A 77 -7.56 13.37 0.27
C PRO A 77 -8.09 14.52 -0.59
N ALA A 78 -9.39 14.77 -0.50
CA ALA A 78 -10.12 15.67 -1.39
C ALA A 78 -9.73 17.16 -1.31
N TRP A 79 -8.87 17.56 -0.37
CA TRP A 79 -8.42 18.93 -0.18
C TRP A 79 -7.01 19.23 -0.73
N LEU A 80 -6.14 18.22 -0.85
CA LEU A 80 -4.71 18.39 -1.18
C LEU A 80 -4.41 17.94 -2.61
N TRP A 81 -3.47 18.55 -3.32
CA TRP A 81 -3.16 18.27 -4.74
C TRP A 81 -2.52 16.90 -5.00
N GLY A 82 -1.64 16.46 -4.10
CA GLY A 82 -0.93 15.18 -4.16
C GLY A 82 -1.82 13.94 -3.97
N ALA A 83 -1.21 12.83 -3.58
CA ALA A 83 -1.91 11.58 -3.32
C ALA A 83 -1.31 10.79 -2.15
N GLU A 84 -2.13 10.01 -1.46
CA GLU A 84 -1.68 9.05 -0.46
C GLU A 84 -1.12 7.78 -1.13
N MET A 85 -1.69 7.42 -2.27
CA MET A 85 -1.24 6.27 -3.06
C MET A 85 -1.73 6.39 -4.49
N GLY A 86 -1.10 5.65 -5.38
CA GLY A 86 -1.58 5.52 -6.74
C GLY A 86 -0.72 4.61 -7.58
N ALA A 87 -1.10 4.51 -8.85
CA ALA A 87 -0.33 3.83 -9.85
C ALA A 87 -0.30 4.63 -11.17
N ASN A 88 0.67 4.34 -12.02
CA ASN A 88 0.75 4.92 -13.36
C ASN A 88 0.63 3.87 -14.48
N GLU A 89 0.51 4.35 -15.71
CA GLU A 89 0.34 3.52 -16.91
C GLU A 89 1.50 2.56 -17.20
N HIS A 90 2.67 2.77 -16.58
CA HIS A 90 3.85 1.90 -16.70
C HIS A 90 3.88 0.77 -15.66
N GLY A 91 2.89 0.72 -14.76
CA GLY A 91 2.83 -0.27 -13.71
C GLY A 91 3.69 0.07 -12.50
N VAL A 92 4.00 1.36 -12.29
CA VAL A 92 4.60 1.85 -11.03
C VAL A 92 3.51 2.11 -10.02
N CYS A 93 3.67 1.63 -8.80
CA CYS A 93 2.83 1.91 -7.63
C CYS A 93 3.65 2.67 -6.59
N VAL A 94 3.04 3.65 -5.93
CA VAL A 94 3.66 4.38 -4.82
C VAL A 94 2.65 4.56 -3.69
N GLY A 95 3.08 4.35 -2.46
CA GLY A 95 2.37 4.72 -1.23
C GLY A 95 3.34 5.35 -0.22
N ASN A 96 2.79 6.06 0.76
CA ASN A 96 3.58 6.72 1.80
C ASN A 96 2.94 6.64 3.20
N GLU A 97 3.77 6.93 4.20
CA GLU A 97 3.39 7.09 5.61
C GLU A 97 4.13 8.29 6.22
N GLY A 98 3.54 8.89 7.25
CA GLY A 98 4.18 9.93 8.04
C GLY A 98 5.13 9.35 9.10
N VAL A 99 6.33 9.90 9.23
CA VAL A 99 7.34 9.53 10.23
C VAL A 99 7.89 10.76 10.94
N TRP A 100 8.38 10.57 12.16
CA TRP A 100 9.07 11.61 12.93
C TRP A 100 10.49 11.17 13.23
N THR A 101 11.42 12.06 12.96
CA THR A 101 12.86 11.79 13.01
C THR A 101 13.55 12.79 13.94
N ARG A 102 14.84 12.58 14.19
CA ARG A 102 15.67 13.56 14.90
C ARG A 102 15.87 14.87 14.13
N GLU A 103 15.74 14.84 12.80
CA GLU A 103 15.67 16.07 12.03
C GLU A 103 14.36 16.81 12.34
N PRO A 104 14.41 18.15 12.54
CA PRO A 104 13.21 18.96 12.73
C PRO A 104 12.27 18.86 11.53
N VAL A 105 10.97 18.84 11.82
CA VAL A 105 9.94 18.90 10.78
C VAL A 105 9.53 20.36 10.59
N GLY A 106 9.57 20.87 9.36
CA GLY A 106 9.21 22.24 9.04
C GLY A 106 7.69 22.48 9.04
N GLU A 107 7.25 23.57 9.67
CA GLU A 107 5.88 24.08 9.56
C GLU A 107 5.66 24.93 8.30
N ASP A 108 6.75 25.45 7.73
CA ASP A 108 6.72 26.22 6.49
C ASP A 108 6.20 25.37 5.33
N GLU A 109 5.41 26.02 4.49
CA GLU A 109 4.82 25.40 3.30
C GLU A 109 5.91 24.99 2.30
N ALA A 110 6.01 23.70 2.04
CA ALA A 110 6.86 23.09 1.03
C ALA A 110 6.08 21.98 0.30
N LEU A 111 6.77 21.08 -0.41
CA LEU A 111 6.11 19.88 -0.92
C LEU A 111 5.66 18.99 0.23
N LEU A 112 4.45 18.47 0.16
CA LEU A 112 4.03 17.38 1.05
C LEU A 112 4.58 16.05 0.54
N GLY A 113 4.74 15.07 1.43
CA GLY A 113 5.01 13.69 1.00
C GLY A 113 3.97 13.18 -0.01
N MET A 114 2.71 13.58 0.14
CA MET A 114 1.65 13.24 -0.80
C MET A 114 1.87 13.90 -2.17
N ASP A 115 2.43 15.11 -2.22
CA ASP A 115 2.80 15.74 -3.50
C ASP A 115 3.93 14.96 -4.16
N LEU A 116 4.92 14.52 -3.38
CA LEU A 116 6.03 13.67 -3.85
C LEU A 116 5.54 12.32 -4.41
N VAL A 117 4.55 11.67 -3.77
CA VAL A 117 3.91 10.44 -4.30
C VAL A 117 3.38 10.68 -5.72
N ARG A 118 2.59 11.76 -5.90
CA ARG A 118 2.00 12.06 -7.20
C ARG A 118 3.06 12.43 -8.24
N LEU A 119 4.02 13.28 -7.88
CA LEU A 119 5.09 13.70 -8.78
C LEU A 119 5.96 12.52 -9.20
N GLY A 120 6.27 11.59 -8.29
CA GLY A 120 6.98 10.35 -8.61
C GLY A 120 6.22 9.50 -9.63
N LEU A 121 4.91 9.34 -9.46
CA LEU A 121 4.05 8.59 -10.38
C LEU A 121 3.90 9.27 -11.75
N GLU A 122 3.75 10.59 -11.79
CA GLU A 122 3.61 11.35 -13.03
C GLU A 122 4.91 11.43 -13.83
N ARG A 123 6.09 11.24 -13.20
CA ARG A 123 7.39 11.51 -13.83
C ARG A 123 8.34 10.30 -13.94
N GLY A 124 8.05 9.19 -13.26
CA GLY A 124 8.88 7.97 -13.32
C GLY A 124 8.18 6.82 -14.05
N SER A 125 8.93 6.08 -14.88
CA SER A 125 8.43 4.89 -15.61
C SER A 125 8.81 3.56 -14.95
N SER A 126 9.61 3.60 -13.87
CA SER A 126 9.95 2.47 -13.00
C SER A 126 9.92 2.89 -11.52
N ALA A 127 9.95 1.92 -10.60
CA ALA A 127 10.04 2.20 -9.16
C ALA A 127 11.32 2.98 -8.82
N ARG A 128 12.42 2.66 -9.50
CA ARG A 128 13.69 3.38 -9.37
C ARG A 128 13.61 4.82 -9.87
N GLU A 129 13.05 5.05 -11.06
CA GLU A 129 12.91 6.41 -11.58
C GLU A 129 11.98 7.27 -10.70
N ALA A 130 10.90 6.68 -10.19
CA ALA A 130 10.02 7.36 -9.25
C ALA A 130 10.75 7.72 -7.95
N LEU A 131 11.64 6.85 -7.45
CA LEU A 131 12.50 7.15 -6.31
C LEU A 131 13.45 8.32 -6.61
N GLU A 132 14.11 8.31 -7.76
CA GLU A 132 15.03 9.38 -8.21
C GLU A 132 14.31 10.72 -8.35
N VAL A 133 13.07 10.73 -8.86
CA VAL A 133 12.21 11.93 -8.91
C VAL A 133 11.90 12.45 -7.51
N ILE A 134 11.48 11.57 -6.60
CA ILE A 134 11.09 11.96 -5.24
C ILE A 134 12.29 12.56 -4.50
N THR A 135 13.47 11.92 -4.56
CA THR A 135 14.65 12.40 -3.85
C THR A 135 15.18 13.71 -4.43
N ALA A 136 15.19 13.87 -5.76
CA ALA A 136 15.59 15.13 -6.39
C ALA A 136 14.67 16.29 -6.00
N LEU A 137 13.35 16.07 -6.00
CA LEU A 137 12.38 17.08 -5.59
C LEU A 137 12.46 17.40 -4.09
N LEU A 138 12.68 16.40 -3.26
CA LEU A 138 12.90 16.59 -1.82
C LEU A 138 14.14 17.44 -1.55
N GLU A 139 15.26 17.17 -2.25
CA GLU A 139 16.49 17.94 -2.10
C GLU A 139 16.33 19.39 -2.59
N GLN A 140 15.58 19.60 -3.68
CA GLN A 140 15.40 20.91 -4.28
C GLN A 140 14.38 21.79 -3.54
N HIS A 141 13.27 21.20 -3.08
CA HIS A 141 12.12 21.93 -2.56
C HIS A 141 11.83 21.68 -1.08
N GLY A 142 12.50 20.70 -0.46
CA GLY A 142 12.23 20.28 0.91
C GLY A 142 10.89 19.58 1.06
N GLN A 143 10.53 19.31 2.32
CA GLN A 143 9.22 18.80 2.71
C GLN A 143 8.72 19.51 3.96
N GLY A 144 7.41 19.81 4.01
CA GLY A 144 6.85 20.62 5.10
C GLY A 144 5.42 21.11 4.85
N GLY A 145 4.84 21.72 5.88
CA GLY A 145 3.46 22.21 5.88
C GLY A 145 2.46 21.22 6.48
N SER A 146 1.27 21.72 6.82
CA SER A 146 0.25 20.89 7.49
C SER A 146 -0.21 19.74 6.60
N CYS A 147 -0.26 18.53 7.14
CA CYS A 147 -0.72 17.34 6.46
C CYS A 147 -2.19 17.02 6.78
N LYS A 148 -2.94 17.96 7.34
CA LYS A 148 -4.37 17.82 7.67
C LYS A 148 -5.14 19.10 7.38
N GLU A 149 -6.42 18.94 7.03
CA GLU A 149 -7.38 20.04 6.81
C GLU A 149 -7.89 20.64 8.13
N GLU A 150 -6.99 21.09 9.01
CA GLU A 150 -7.30 21.67 10.32
C GLU A 150 -6.46 22.93 10.59
N PRO A 151 -6.96 23.90 11.40
CA PRO A 151 -6.19 25.11 11.74
C PRO A 151 -4.88 24.84 12.49
N ILE A 152 -4.82 23.77 13.27
CA ILE A 152 -3.62 23.39 14.03
C ILE A 152 -2.74 22.55 13.11
N PRO A 153 -1.49 22.96 12.82
CA PRO A 153 -0.62 22.23 11.92
C PRO A 153 -0.34 20.81 12.41
N PHE A 154 -0.37 19.86 11.47
CA PHE A 154 0.04 18.48 11.70
C PHE A 154 1.14 18.12 10.72
N VAL A 155 2.39 18.13 11.17
CA VAL A 155 3.56 18.01 10.29
C VAL A 155 4.32 16.71 10.54
N TYR A 156 4.89 16.13 9.48
CA TYR A 156 5.76 14.96 9.53
C TYR A 156 6.72 14.90 8.33
N HIS A 157 7.74 14.05 8.42
CA HIS A 157 8.49 13.57 7.26
C HIS A 157 7.83 12.31 6.69
N ASN A 158 8.35 11.76 5.60
CA ASN A 158 7.75 10.61 4.95
C ASN A 158 8.67 9.39 4.82
N THR A 159 8.05 8.22 4.90
CA THR A 159 8.54 6.99 4.30
C THR A 159 7.64 6.63 3.12
N PHE A 160 8.21 5.97 2.12
CA PHE A 160 7.57 5.60 0.87
C PHE A 160 7.86 4.14 0.55
N LEU A 161 6.86 3.45 0.01
CA LEU A 161 7.01 2.16 -0.65
C LEU A 161 6.69 2.34 -2.12
N LEU A 162 7.68 2.08 -2.98
CA LEU A 162 7.56 2.12 -4.42
C LEU A 162 7.68 0.70 -4.96
N ALA A 163 6.92 0.35 -5.98
CA ALA A 163 7.01 -0.95 -6.63
C ALA A 163 6.71 -0.85 -8.12
N ASP A 164 7.35 -1.69 -8.92
CA ASP A 164 6.99 -1.94 -10.30
C ASP A 164 6.86 -3.46 -10.54
N ARG A 165 6.92 -3.89 -11.80
CA ARG A 165 6.77 -5.31 -12.17
C ARG A 165 7.93 -6.20 -11.72
N HIS A 166 9.07 -5.62 -11.34
CA HIS A 166 10.32 -6.35 -11.13
C HIS A 166 10.94 -6.11 -9.77
N GLU A 167 10.77 -4.92 -9.20
CA GLU A 167 11.42 -4.54 -7.96
C GLU A 167 10.51 -3.66 -7.09
N ALA A 168 10.91 -3.51 -5.84
CA ALA A 168 10.35 -2.53 -4.93
C ALA A 168 11.45 -1.77 -4.19
N TRP A 169 11.11 -0.60 -3.68
CA TRP A 169 12.00 0.27 -2.94
C TRP A 169 11.31 0.81 -1.71
N VAL A 170 11.99 0.73 -0.57
CA VAL A 170 11.66 1.54 0.61
C VAL A 170 12.51 2.78 0.56
N LEU A 171 11.91 3.96 0.66
CA LEU A 171 12.59 5.24 0.78
C LEU A 171 12.14 5.92 2.07
N GLU A 172 13.08 6.19 2.98
CA GLU A 172 12.80 6.86 4.24
C GLU A 172 13.54 8.20 4.33
N THR A 173 12.86 9.23 4.83
CA THR A 173 13.36 10.61 4.83
C THR A 173 13.47 11.20 6.23
N ALA A 174 14.42 12.11 6.40
CA ALA A 174 14.64 12.93 7.58
C ALA A 174 15.06 14.33 7.13
N GLY A 175 14.13 15.29 7.12
CA GLY A 175 14.35 16.59 6.49
C GLY A 175 14.62 16.40 4.98
N SER A 176 15.70 16.98 4.46
CA SER A 176 16.14 16.74 3.08
C SER A 176 17.00 15.47 2.91
N TYR A 177 17.38 14.82 4.01
CA TYR A 177 18.20 13.61 3.98
C TYR A 177 17.33 12.37 3.80
N TRP A 178 17.88 11.34 3.16
CA TRP A 178 17.14 10.13 2.88
C TRP A 178 18.05 8.90 2.78
N ALA A 179 17.47 7.73 3.01
CA ALA A 179 18.06 6.42 2.75
C ALA A 179 17.04 5.55 2.00
N ALA A 180 17.54 4.66 1.15
CA ALA A 180 16.73 3.78 0.33
C ALA A 180 17.25 2.34 0.34
N GLN A 181 16.33 1.39 0.37
CA GLN A 181 16.59 -0.05 0.32
C GLN A 181 15.85 -0.66 -0.86
N GLN A 182 16.58 -1.35 -1.74
CA GLN A 182 16.03 -2.13 -2.84
C GLN A 182 15.56 -3.51 -2.36
N ILE A 183 14.39 -3.92 -2.82
CA ILE A 183 13.78 -5.22 -2.55
C ILE A 183 13.56 -5.91 -3.90
N GLN A 184 14.33 -6.98 -4.16
CA GLN A 184 14.30 -7.69 -5.44
C GLN A 184 13.45 -8.97 -5.39
N GLU A 185 13.24 -9.52 -4.20
CA GLU A 185 12.44 -10.72 -3.98
C GLU A 185 11.82 -10.73 -2.57
N GLY A 186 10.87 -11.63 -2.36
CA GLY A 186 10.24 -11.83 -1.05
C GLY A 186 9.15 -10.79 -0.76
N SER A 187 9.03 -10.35 0.48
CA SER A 187 7.97 -9.41 0.88
C SER A 187 8.45 -8.42 1.92
N ARG A 188 7.93 -7.19 1.85
CA ARG A 188 8.27 -6.09 2.74
C ARG A 188 7.00 -5.33 3.12
N ASN A 189 6.90 -4.95 4.39
CA ASN A 189 5.94 -3.92 4.83
C ASN A 189 6.69 -2.73 5.41
N ILE A 190 6.03 -1.58 5.38
CA ILE A 190 6.41 -0.38 6.12
C ILE A 190 5.20 0.16 6.87
N SER A 191 5.48 1.00 7.86
CA SER A 191 4.50 1.62 8.74
C SER A 191 5.04 2.97 9.18
N ASN A 192 4.38 3.70 10.09
CA ASN A 192 4.83 5.03 10.54
C ASN A 192 6.04 5.00 11.49
N GLN A 193 7.12 4.35 11.07
CA GLN A 193 8.41 4.33 11.72
C GLN A 193 9.52 4.11 10.70
N LEU A 194 10.73 4.53 11.04
CA LEU A 194 11.91 4.17 10.26
C LEU A 194 12.21 2.68 10.43
N SER A 195 12.62 2.04 9.34
CA SER A 195 12.79 0.59 9.23
C SER A 195 14.01 0.19 8.43
N ILE A 196 14.61 1.10 7.65
CA ILE A 196 15.86 0.82 6.94
C ILE A 196 16.99 0.73 7.97
N GLY A 197 17.52 -0.48 8.15
CA GLY A 197 18.64 -0.74 9.06
C GLY A 197 19.98 -0.41 8.41
N THR A 198 20.90 -1.38 8.46
CA THR A 198 22.24 -1.28 7.86
C THR A 198 22.29 -1.65 6.38
N ASP A 199 21.24 -2.30 5.88
CA ASP A 199 21.07 -2.65 4.47
C ASP A 199 20.52 -1.45 3.70
N ILE A 200 21.44 -0.57 3.27
CA ILE A 200 21.16 0.66 2.53
C ILE A 200 21.72 0.49 1.12
N THR A 201 20.84 0.57 0.12
CA THR A 201 21.22 0.48 -1.29
C THR A 201 21.63 1.84 -1.85
N ALA A 202 20.93 2.92 -1.47
CA ALA A 202 21.26 4.29 -1.85
C ALA A 202 20.96 5.25 -0.69
N GLU A 203 21.70 6.35 -0.61
CA GLU A 203 21.53 7.35 0.44
C GLU A 203 21.89 8.75 -0.04
N HIS A 204 21.34 9.77 0.62
CA HIS A 204 21.73 11.15 0.41
C HIS A 204 23.25 11.33 0.71
N PRO A 205 24.05 12.00 -0.14
CA PRO A 205 25.51 12.09 0.02
C PRO A 205 25.97 12.68 1.37
N GLY A 206 25.20 13.63 1.89
CA GLY A 206 25.45 14.26 3.20
C GLY A 206 24.90 13.52 4.42
N LEU A 207 24.19 12.38 4.26
CA LEU A 207 23.45 11.71 5.33
C LEU A 207 24.35 11.38 6.54
N ARG A 208 25.43 10.65 6.30
CA ARG A 208 26.33 10.20 7.38
C ARG A 208 27.09 11.35 8.02
N GLN A 209 27.49 12.35 7.24
CA GLN A 209 28.17 13.53 7.74
C GLN A 209 27.24 14.35 8.64
N ARG A 210 25.96 14.49 8.25
CA ARG A 210 24.94 15.14 9.07
C ARG A 210 24.79 14.44 10.41
N ALA A 211 24.60 13.12 10.42
CA ALA A 211 24.48 12.34 11.64
C ALA A 211 25.71 12.49 12.58
N GLN A 212 26.92 12.51 12.02
CA GLN A 212 28.15 12.75 12.80
C GLN A 212 28.21 14.17 13.37
N SER A 213 27.88 15.18 12.57
CA SER A 213 27.89 16.58 13.01
C SER A 213 26.91 16.84 14.17
N GLN A 214 25.82 16.08 14.24
CA GLN A 214 24.82 16.15 15.29
C GLN A 214 25.12 15.23 16.48
N GLY A 215 26.21 14.44 16.42
CA GLY A 215 26.56 13.47 17.45
C GLY A 215 25.62 12.27 17.54
N TRP A 216 24.78 12.02 16.53
CA TRP A 216 23.86 10.88 16.51
C TRP A 216 24.54 9.58 16.11
N TRP A 217 25.64 9.68 15.37
CA TRP A 217 26.50 8.56 15.01
C TRP A 217 27.96 8.96 15.22
N SER A 218 28.75 8.09 15.84
CA SER A 218 30.16 8.38 16.16
C SER A 218 31.09 8.34 14.94
N GLY A 219 30.61 7.86 13.79
CA GLY A 219 31.43 7.53 12.63
C GLY A 219 32.09 6.14 12.71
N ALA A 220 31.95 5.45 13.84
CA ALA A 220 32.46 4.10 14.05
C ALA A 220 31.32 3.06 14.02
N GLY A 221 31.62 1.85 13.54
CA GLY A 221 30.64 0.75 13.43
C GLY A 221 29.78 0.81 12.17
N GLN A 222 28.79 -0.07 12.09
CA GLN A 222 27.80 -0.04 11.01
C GLN A 222 26.84 1.14 11.18
N PHE A 223 26.45 1.76 10.07
CA PHE A 223 25.46 2.83 10.07
C PHE A 223 24.08 2.23 9.80
N SER A 224 23.16 2.40 10.76
CA SER A 224 21.76 1.98 10.64
C SER A 224 20.88 3.22 10.57
N PHE A 225 20.18 3.45 9.46
CA PHE A 225 19.39 4.68 9.27
C PHE A 225 18.30 4.80 10.34
N ALA A 226 17.54 3.72 10.55
CA ALA A 226 16.47 3.67 11.53
C ALA A 226 16.97 3.91 12.96
N GLU A 227 18.11 3.36 13.36
CA GLU A 227 18.66 3.58 14.71
C GLU A 227 19.18 5.01 14.90
N VAL A 228 19.89 5.54 13.90
CA VAL A 228 20.54 6.84 13.98
C VAL A 228 19.54 8.00 13.92
N TYR A 229 18.52 7.90 13.07
CA TYR A 229 17.56 8.98 12.80
C TYR A 229 16.25 8.88 13.58
N SER A 230 15.97 7.76 14.26
CA SER A 230 14.78 7.66 15.11
C SER A 230 14.87 8.54 16.35
N LEU A 231 13.72 9.10 16.75
CA LEU A 231 13.57 9.79 18.03
C LEU A 231 13.83 8.84 19.21
N ALA A 232 14.50 9.33 20.26
CA ALA A 232 14.73 8.56 21.48
C ALA A 232 13.43 8.27 22.25
N GLN A 233 12.50 9.23 22.24
CA GLN A 233 11.14 9.08 22.75
C GLN A 233 10.18 9.24 21.58
N GLN A 234 9.53 8.15 21.19
CA GLN A 234 8.60 8.19 20.08
C GLN A 234 7.21 8.63 20.58
N PRO A 235 6.47 9.43 19.79
CA PRO A 235 5.07 9.70 20.07
C PRO A 235 4.25 8.39 20.17
N PRO A 236 3.19 8.32 21.00
CA PRO A 236 2.39 7.11 21.18
C PRO A 236 1.92 6.43 19.88
N ARG A 237 1.56 7.23 18.87
CA ARG A 237 1.21 6.75 17.53
C ARG A 237 2.30 5.92 16.82
N MET A 238 3.57 6.28 17.00
CA MET A 238 4.70 5.53 16.44
C MET A 238 4.96 4.24 17.23
N GLU A 239 4.73 4.24 18.55
CA GLU A 239 4.79 3.00 19.33
C GLU A 239 3.72 2.00 18.86
N ALA A 240 2.50 2.48 18.57
CA ALA A 240 1.47 1.63 17.99
C ALA A 240 1.84 1.13 16.58
N ALA A 241 2.62 1.91 15.81
CA ALA A 241 3.13 1.49 14.52
C ALA A 241 4.12 0.32 14.60
N LYS A 242 4.88 0.17 15.71
CA LYS A 242 5.73 -1.02 15.92
C LYS A 242 4.92 -2.30 15.99
N THR A 243 3.78 -2.28 16.67
CA THR A 243 2.91 -3.45 16.80
C THR A 243 2.32 -3.83 15.45
N ARG A 244 1.75 -2.87 14.70
CA ARG A 244 1.23 -3.12 13.34
C ARG A 244 2.32 -3.58 12.38
N TYR A 245 3.50 -2.97 12.44
CA TYR A 245 4.64 -3.39 11.62
C TYR A 245 5.02 -4.85 11.87
N ARG A 246 5.06 -5.29 13.14
CA ARG A 246 5.34 -6.70 13.49
C ARG A 246 4.23 -7.63 13.03
N ALA A 247 2.97 -7.29 13.32
CA ALA A 247 1.82 -8.08 12.89
C ALA A 247 1.76 -8.21 11.36
N GLY A 248 1.99 -7.11 10.63
CA GLY A 248 2.08 -7.12 9.18
C GLY A 248 3.21 -8.01 8.65
N LYS A 249 4.38 -7.98 9.31
CA LYS A 249 5.50 -8.87 8.96
C LYS A 249 5.15 -10.35 9.20
N GLU A 250 4.48 -10.66 10.30
CA GLU A 250 4.02 -12.02 10.63
C GLU A 250 2.98 -12.51 9.61
N LEU A 251 2.02 -11.68 9.23
CA LEU A 251 1.03 -11.98 8.18
C LEU A 251 1.70 -12.23 6.81
N LEU A 252 2.68 -11.40 6.43
CA LEU A 252 3.46 -11.63 5.20
C LEU A 252 4.21 -12.97 5.23
N GLN A 253 4.81 -13.32 6.37
CA GLN A 253 5.52 -14.60 6.55
C GLN A 253 4.56 -15.79 6.50
N GLN A 254 3.40 -15.68 7.13
CA GLN A 254 2.37 -16.72 7.13
C GLN A 254 1.88 -17.06 5.72
N HIS A 255 1.81 -16.06 4.84
CA HIS A 255 1.33 -16.23 3.47
C HIS A 255 2.43 -16.35 2.42
N ALA A 256 3.71 -16.40 2.81
CA ALA A 256 4.83 -16.49 1.88
C ALA A 256 4.66 -17.66 0.89
N GLY A 257 4.87 -17.37 -0.40
CA GLY A 257 4.68 -18.29 -1.52
C GLY A 257 3.26 -18.34 -2.06
N HIS A 258 2.29 -17.76 -1.35
CA HIS A 258 0.87 -17.86 -1.66
C HIS A 258 0.17 -16.49 -1.67
N ILE A 259 0.94 -15.39 -1.64
CA ILE A 259 0.36 -14.04 -1.61
C ILE A 259 -0.35 -13.75 -2.93
N THR A 260 -1.63 -13.37 -2.84
CA THR A 260 -2.44 -12.86 -3.94
C THR A 260 -3.01 -11.47 -3.61
N ALA A 261 -3.77 -10.88 -4.54
CA ALA A 261 -4.53 -9.67 -4.28
C ALA A 261 -5.50 -9.86 -3.10
N GLU A 262 -6.19 -10.99 -3.04
CA GLU A 262 -7.13 -11.34 -1.97
C GLU A 262 -6.43 -11.46 -0.62
N THR A 263 -5.21 -12.01 -0.58
CA THR A 263 -4.39 -12.00 0.64
C THR A 263 -4.16 -10.58 1.14
N PHE A 264 -3.74 -9.66 0.27
CA PHE A 264 -3.51 -8.27 0.65
C PHE A 264 -4.81 -7.54 1.00
N MET A 265 -5.91 -7.80 0.30
CA MET A 265 -7.22 -7.28 0.69
C MET A 265 -7.64 -7.78 2.09
N ALA A 266 -7.31 -9.02 2.47
CA ALA A 266 -7.59 -9.54 3.80
C ALA A 266 -6.70 -8.86 4.87
N ILE A 267 -5.39 -8.74 4.62
CA ILE A 267 -4.45 -8.04 5.52
C ILE A 267 -4.90 -6.58 5.74
N LEU A 268 -5.24 -5.86 4.68
CA LEU A 268 -5.68 -4.46 4.76
C LEU A 268 -7.04 -4.29 5.45
N ARG A 269 -7.81 -5.37 5.62
CA ARG A 269 -9.08 -5.39 6.37
C ARG A 269 -8.92 -5.77 7.84
N ASP A 270 -7.71 -6.15 8.25
CA ASP A 270 -7.48 -6.72 9.56
C ASP A 270 -7.54 -5.66 10.66
N LYS A 271 -8.67 -5.62 11.38
CA LYS A 271 -8.88 -4.70 12.52
C LYS A 271 -8.17 -5.18 13.79
N GLU A 272 -7.90 -6.47 13.92
CA GLU A 272 -7.32 -7.07 15.14
C GLU A 272 -5.86 -6.67 15.34
N SER A 273 -5.06 -6.73 14.28
CA SER A 273 -3.69 -6.23 14.22
C SER A 273 -3.59 -4.71 14.31
N GLY A 274 -4.70 -4.01 14.02
CA GLY A 274 -4.77 -2.56 13.89
C GLY A 274 -4.40 -2.02 12.51
N ILE A 275 -4.10 -2.87 11.52
CA ILE A 275 -3.79 -2.45 10.14
C ILE A 275 -4.97 -1.72 9.50
N CYS A 276 -6.20 -2.18 9.76
CA CYS A 276 -7.42 -1.46 9.42
C CYS A 276 -7.85 -0.59 10.61
N VAL A 277 -7.54 0.71 10.56
CA VAL A 277 -7.84 1.65 11.64
C VAL A 277 -9.32 2.07 11.61
N ASP A 278 -9.98 1.99 12.76
CA ASP A 278 -11.32 2.53 12.99
C ASP A 278 -11.44 3.02 14.45
N SER A 279 -10.91 4.22 14.71
CA SER A 279 -10.87 4.87 16.03
C SER A 279 -11.56 6.23 16.04
N GLU A 280 -11.95 6.78 17.20
CA GLU A 280 -12.73 8.04 17.24
C GLU A 280 -12.13 9.17 16.39
N GLY A 281 -10.81 9.37 16.43
CA GLY A 281 -10.14 10.42 15.66
C GLY A 281 -9.74 10.05 14.23
N PHE A 282 -9.50 8.77 13.94
CA PHE A 282 -8.90 8.31 12.68
C PHE A 282 -9.61 7.09 12.10
N ARG A 283 -9.56 6.98 10.78
CA ARG A 283 -10.08 5.82 10.06
C ARG A 283 -9.22 5.57 8.82
N THR A 284 -9.11 4.32 8.41
CA THR A 284 -8.65 3.98 7.06
C THR A 284 -9.63 4.59 6.05
N ALA A 285 -9.26 5.74 5.48
CA ALA A 285 -10.12 6.53 4.61
C ALA A 285 -10.12 6.03 3.16
N GLY A 286 -9.07 5.31 2.77
CA GLY A 286 -8.94 4.65 1.48
C GLY A 286 -8.00 3.47 1.56
N SER A 287 -8.19 2.48 0.70
CA SER A 287 -7.34 1.30 0.59
C SER A 287 -7.13 0.93 -0.87
N MET A 288 -5.91 0.46 -1.19
CA MET A 288 -5.48 0.07 -2.52
C MET A 288 -4.79 -1.30 -2.49
N VAL A 289 -5.06 -2.12 -3.49
CA VAL A 289 -4.28 -3.32 -3.81
C VAL A 289 -3.94 -3.31 -5.30
N SER A 290 -2.73 -3.64 -5.70
CA SER A 290 -2.35 -3.75 -7.11
C SER A 290 -1.68 -5.07 -7.41
N VAL A 291 -1.93 -5.58 -8.60
CA VAL A 291 -1.26 -6.75 -9.17
C VAL A 291 -0.51 -6.31 -10.42
N LEU A 292 0.79 -6.52 -10.42
CA LEU A 292 1.72 -6.10 -11.46
C LEU A 292 2.39 -7.37 -12.04
N PRO A 293 1.80 -8.00 -13.08
CA PRO A 293 2.39 -9.18 -13.70
C PRO A 293 3.81 -8.91 -14.21
N GLN A 294 4.73 -9.86 -14.08
CA GLN A 294 6.08 -9.73 -14.68
C GLN A 294 6.02 -9.75 -16.22
N ASP A 295 5.00 -10.41 -16.80
CA ASP A 295 4.75 -10.38 -18.24
C ASP A 295 4.16 -9.01 -18.64
N PRO A 296 4.88 -8.19 -19.42
CA PRO A 296 4.39 -6.88 -19.85
C PRO A 296 3.20 -6.96 -20.82
N ALA A 297 2.93 -8.13 -21.42
CA ALA A 297 1.74 -8.34 -22.23
C ALA A 297 0.45 -8.39 -21.40
N LEU A 298 0.55 -8.65 -20.10
CA LEU A 298 -0.56 -8.65 -19.17
C LEU A 298 -0.74 -7.26 -18.54
N PRO A 299 -1.99 -6.74 -18.46
CA PRO A 299 -2.24 -5.46 -17.84
C PRO A 299 -2.03 -5.52 -16.33
N CYS A 300 -1.53 -4.42 -15.75
CA CYS A 300 -1.62 -4.21 -14.31
C CYS A 300 -3.08 -3.97 -13.91
N ILE A 301 -3.48 -4.48 -12.74
CA ILE A 301 -4.81 -4.29 -12.18
C ILE A 301 -4.69 -3.61 -10.84
N HIS A 302 -5.38 -2.48 -10.67
CA HIS A 302 -5.34 -1.66 -9.47
C HIS A 302 -6.73 -1.61 -8.85
N PHE A 303 -6.85 -2.06 -7.61
CA PHE A 303 -8.10 -2.08 -6.87
C PHE A 303 -8.12 -0.96 -5.85
N PHE A 304 -9.22 -0.21 -5.80
CA PHE A 304 -9.43 0.87 -4.83
C PHE A 304 -10.75 0.71 -4.11
N THR A 305 -10.80 1.05 -2.82
CA THR A 305 -12.09 1.09 -2.11
C THR A 305 -12.91 2.32 -2.48
N ALA A 306 -12.29 3.49 -2.70
CA ALA A 306 -12.98 4.77 -2.91
C ALA A 306 -14.00 5.14 -1.79
N THR A 307 -13.94 4.43 -0.66
CA THR A 307 -14.80 4.55 0.52
C THR A 307 -13.99 4.13 1.73
N PRO A 308 -14.28 4.70 2.92
CA PRO A 308 -13.53 4.42 4.13
C PRO A 308 -13.85 3.01 4.67
N ASP A 309 -13.06 2.55 5.65
CA ASP A 309 -13.18 1.23 6.29
C ASP A 309 -13.16 0.07 5.26
N PRO A 310 -11.96 -0.41 4.84
CA PRO A 310 -11.84 -1.52 3.90
C PRO A 310 -12.56 -2.79 4.38
N SER A 311 -12.76 -2.98 5.69
CA SER A 311 -13.49 -4.13 6.25
C SER A 311 -14.99 -4.10 5.90
N ARG A 312 -15.52 -2.92 5.57
CA ARG A 312 -16.92 -2.70 5.13
C ARG A 312 -17.03 -2.17 3.70
N SER A 313 -15.91 -2.10 2.99
CA SER A 313 -15.81 -1.57 1.64
C SER A 313 -15.47 -2.63 0.59
N VAL A 314 -15.89 -2.35 -0.64
CA VAL A 314 -15.59 -3.16 -1.82
C VAL A 314 -14.42 -2.55 -2.59
N PHE A 315 -13.44 -3.39 -2.88
CA PHE A 315 -12.33 -3.10 -3.80
C PHE A 315 -12.83 -3.13 -5.25
N LYS A 316 -12.84 -1.98 -5.93
CA LYS A 316 -13.24 -1.84 -7.33
C LYS A 316 -12.00 -1.85 -8.22
N PRO A 317 -11.97 -2.64 -9.31
CA PRO A 317 -10.82 -2.71 -10.21
C PRO A 317 -10.74 -1.47 -11.12
N PHE A 318 -9.51 -1.09 -11.43
CA PHE A 318 -9.11 -0.11 -12.42
C PHE A 318 -7.97 -0.71 -13.26
N ILE A 319 -8.06 -0.53 -14.57
CA ILE A 319 -7.07 -0.97 -15.55
C ILE A 319 -6.86 0.17 -16.53
N PHE A 320 -5.61 0.52 -16.82
CA PHE A 320 -5.29 1.50 -17.84
C PHE A 320 -5.66 0.94 -19.23
N VAL A 321 -6.68 1.53 -19.85
CA VAL A 321 -7.15 1.16 -21.20
C VAL A 321 -7.50 2.42 -22.01
N PRO A 322 -7.45 2.37 -23.35
CA PRO A 322 -7.93 3.47 -24.18
C PRO A 322 -9.40 3.80 -23.91
N GLY A 323 -9.74 5.09 -23.89
CA GLY A 323 -11.14 5.54 -23.78
C GLY A 323 -11.77 5.33 -22.39
N LEU A 324 -10.97 5.38 -21.33
CA LEU A 324 -11.45 5.34 -19.94
C LEU A 324 -12.57 6.37 -19.72
N LYS A 325 -13.69 5.90 -19.16
CA LYS A 325 -14.82 6.75 -18.83
C LYS A 325 -14.61 7.36 -17.44
N PRO A 326 -14.84 8.67 -17.26
CA PRO A 326 -14.82 9.27 -15.93
C PRO A 326 -15.82 8.59 -14.99
N ALA A 327 -15.43 8.46 -13.72
CA ALA A 327 -16.30 7.99 -12.64
C ALA A 327 -16.61 9.17 -11.70
N PRO A 328 -17.55 10.07 -12.06
CA PRO A 328 -17.80 11.28 -11.27
C PRO A 328 -18.29 10.97 -9.84
N GLN A 329 -18.79 9.76 -9.57
CA GLN A 329 -19.31 9.36 -8.26
C GLN A 329 -18.23 9.25 -7.18
N VAL A 330 -16.95 9.17 -7.58
CA VAL A 330 -15.77 9.09 -6.70
C VAL A 330 -14.97 10.38 -6.65
N ILE A 331 -15.50 11.48 -7.19
CA ILE A 331 -14.86 12.80 -7.22
C ILE A 331 -15.60 13.78 -6.32
N SER A 332 -14.85 14.51 -5.49
CA SER A 332 -15.41 15.47 -4.55
C SER A 332 -15.91 16.76 -5.25
N PRO A 333 -16.90 17.46 -4.67
CA PRO A 333 -17.33 18.75 -5.20
C PRO A 333 -16.20 19.79 -5.17
N THR A 334 -16.19 20.70 -6.13
CA THR A 334 -15.27 21.84 -6.17
C THR A 334 -15.89 23.07 -5.52
N PHE A 335 -15.10 23.81 -4.74
CA PHE A 335 -15.55 25.02 -4.04
C PHE A 335 -14.80 26.24 -4.58
N SER A 336 -15.54 27.32 -4.88
CA SER A 336 -14.93 28.61 -5.23
C SER A 336 -14.18 29.22 -4.04
N ASP A 337 -14.71 29.03 -2.85
CA ASP A 337 -14.21 29.56 -1.59
C ASP A 337 -13.53 28.47 -0.74
N ASP A 338 -12.65 27.68 -1.37
CA ASP A 338 -12.03 26.50 -0.75
C ASP A 338 -11.08 26.89 0.41
N PRO A 339 -11.32 26.41 1.66
CA PRO A 339 -10.46 26.70 2.81
C PRO A 339 -9.02 26.26 2.65
N ALA A 340 -8.76 25.24 1.81
CA ALA A 340 -7.42 24.76 1.49
C ALA A 340 -6.64 25.76 0.64
N LYS A 341 -7.28 26.75 0.00
CA LYS A 341 -6.64 27.77 -0.87
C LYS A 341 -6.52 29.14 -0.21
N LYS A 342 -7.04 29.33 1.00
CA LYS A 342 -7.00 30.62 1.73
C LYS A 342 -5.80 30.70 2.64
N VAL A 343 -5.29 31.89 2.90
CA VAL A 343 -4.24 32.12 3.91
C VAL A 343 -4.78 33.08 4.96
N PRO A 344 -4.78 32.72 6.27
CA PRO A 344 -4.40 31.43 6.83
C PRO A 344 -5.34 30.28 6.38
N ARG A 345 -4.79 29.07 6.23
CA ARG A 345 -5.53 27.88 5.73
C ARG A 345 -6.49 27.32 6.76
N PHE A 346 -7.50 26.60 6.27
CA PHE A 346 -8.38 25.74 7.08
C PHE A 346 -9.17 26.44 8.19
N GLN A 347 -9.42 27.75 8.06
CA GLN A 347 -10.21 28.52 9.03
C GLN A 347 -11.72 28.28 8.94
N SER A 348 -12.15 27.47 7.96
CA SER A 348 -13.52 27.05 7.74
C SER A 348 -13.50 25.66 7.12
N ALA A 349 -14.64 24.97 7.11
CA ALA A 349 -14.78 23.63 6.56
C ALA A 349 -15.80 23.58 5.42
N VAL A 350 -15.63 22.64 4.50
CA VAL A 350 -16.55 22.36 3.39
C VAL A 350 -16.89 20.86 3.35
N ASP A 351 -18.08 20.50 2.89
CA ASP A 351 -18.47 19.10 2.77
C ASP A 351 -17.91 18.46 1.49
N ARG A 352 -16.74 17.83 1.62
CA ARG A 352 -16.05 17.17 0.50
C ARG A 352 -16.62 15.80 0.13
N ARG A 353 -17.68 15.30 0.78
CA ARG A 353 -18.19 13.95 0.51
C ARG A 353 -18.72 13.83 -0.91
N HIS A 354 -18.10 12.96 -1.71
CA HIS A 354 -18.58 12.60 -3.05
C HIS A 354 -19.80 11.64 -2.96
N GLU A 355 -20.45 11.41 -4.10
CA GLU A 355 -21.70 10.63 -4.15
C GLU A 355 -21.55 9.22 -3.57
N LEU A 356 -20.50 8.49 -3.96
CA LEU A 356 -20.26 7.14 -3.47
C LEU A 356 -19.99 7.11 -1.96
N TYR A 357 -19.26 8.08 -1.41
CA TYR A 357 -19.02 8.20 0.03
C TYR A 357 -20.34 8.34 0.79
N ARG A 358 -21.23 9.25 0.33
CA ARG A 358 -22.54 9.48 0.96
C ARG A 358 -23.41 8.23 0.93
N ARG A 359 -23.46 7.52 -0.20
CA ARG A 359 -24.20 6.27 -0.35
C ARG A 359 -23.65 5.17 0.56
N HIS A 360 -22.33 5.07 0.64
CA HIS A 360 -21.67 4.12 1.54
C HIS A 360 -22.01 4.42 3.01
N GLN A 361 -21.86 5.68 3.45
CA GLN A 361 -22.23 6.10 4.80
C GLN A 361 -23.69 5.75 5.13
N ALA A 362 -24.62 6.08 4.24
CA ALA A 362 -26.05 5.75 4.43
C ALA A 362 -26.28 4.24 4.56
N ALA A 363 -25.60 3.42 3.76
CA ALA A 363 -25.68 1.96 3.85
C ALA A 363 -25.14 1.44 5.20
N LEU A 364 -24.04 1.99 5.70
CA LEU A 364 -23.51 1.61 7.01
C LEU A 364 -24.46 1.95 8.16
N GLU A 365 -25.06 3.14 8.11
CA GLU A 365 -26.04 3.61 9.10
C GLU A 365 -27.31 2.72 9.12
N LEU A 366 -27.74 2.23 7.95
CA LEU A 366 -28.83 1.26 7.83
C LEU A 366 -28.45 -0.08 8.48
N MET A 367 -27.27 -0.62 8.16
CA MET A 367 -26.80 -1.89 8.74
C MET A 367 -26.67 -1.82 10.27
N GLU A 368 -26.23 -0.68 10.81
CA GLU A 368 -26.10 -0.49 12.26
C GLU A 368 -27.46 -0.39 12.95
N LYS A 369 -28.45 0.26 12.33
CA LYS A 369 -29.83 0.31 12.84
C LYS A 369 -30.48 -1.07 12.85
N ASP A 370 -30.26 -1.88 11.81
CA ASP A 370 -30.80 -3.23 11.72
C ASP A 370 -30.17 -4.19 12.75
N GLN A 371 -28.91 -3.97 13.14
CA GLN A 371 -28.26 -4.71 14.24
C GLN A 371 -28.80 -4.33 15.63
N VAL A 372 -29.47 -3.18 15.76
CA VAL A 372 -30.07 -2.68 17.02
C VAL A 372 -31.56 -3.03 17.12
N ALA A 373 -32.15 -3.73 16.13
CA ALA A 373 -33.48 -4.30 16.27
C ALA A 373 -33.53 -5.32 17.44
N PRO A 374 -34.51 -5.24 18.36
CA PRO A 374 -34.47 -5.99 19.62
C PRO A 374 -34.61 -7.50 19.41
N SER A 375 -34.17 -8.26 20.43
CA SER A 375 -34.26 -9.71 20.50
C SER A 375 -35.72 -10.23 20.39
N PRO A 376 -35.94 -11.54 20.15
CA PRO A 376 -37.27 -12.12 19.80
C PRO A 376 -38.37 -12.05 20.87
N SER A 377 -38.28 -11.19 21.89
CA SER A 377 -39.26 -11.10 22.99
C SER A 377 -40.32 -10.01 22.79
N GLN A 378 -40.35 -9.32 21.65
CA GLN A 378 -41.35 -8.27 21.37
C GLN A 378 -42.20 -8.53 20.12
N TRP A 379 -42.57 -9.78 19.87
CA TRP A 379 -43.68 -10.06 18.95
C TRP A 379 -45.00 -9.83 19.70
N PRO A 380 -45.87 -8.88 19.31
CA PRO A 380 -47.24 -8.89 19.79
C PRO A 380 -47.90 -10.15 19.26
N SER A 381 -48.38 -11.03 20.15
CA SER A 381 -49.29 -12.08 19.75
C SER A 381 -50.54 -11.43 19.16
N CYS A 382 -50.82 -11.71 17.89
CA CYS A 382 -52.17 -11.93 17.35
C CYS A 382 -52.19 -12.04 15.82
N CYS A 383 -52.58 -13.25 15.37
CA CYS A 383 -53.38 -13.58 14.18
C CYS A 383 -52.74 -13.61 12.78
N PRO A 384 -53.30 -14.44 11.86
CA PRO A 384 -53.50 -15.88 11.95
C PRO A 384 -52.86 -16.61 10.75
N MET A 385 -52.82 -17.94 10.83
CA MET A 385 -52.31 -18.84 9.79
C MET A 385 -52.88 -18.53 8.40
N ALA A 386 -52.00 -18.28 7.43
CA ALA A 386 -52.28 -18.49 6.02
C ALA A 386 -51.33 -19.60 5.53
N THR A 387 -51.87 -20.81 5.45
CA THR A 387 -51.27 -21.94 4.74
C THR A 387 -51.17 -21.60 3.26
N TRP A 388 -49.98 -21.69 2.67
CA TRP A 388 -49.84 -21.81 1.22
C TRP A 388 -49.39 -23.23 0.90
N GLU A 389 -50.27 -23.92 0.19
CA GLU A 389 -50.07 -25.24 -0.39
C GLU A 389 -49.00 -25.18 -1.49
N ALA A 390 -48.23 -26.26 -1.59
CA ALA A 390 -47.32 -26.52 -2.69
C ALA A 390 -48.11 -26.88 -3.97
N VAL A 391 -47.97 -26.11 -5.04
CA VAL A 391 -48.26 -26.57 -6.42
C VAL A 391 -47.34 -25.87 -7.42
N GLY A 392 -46.56 -26.66 -8.15
CA GLY A 392 -46.28 -26.44 -9.58
C GLY A 392 -45.06 -25.61 -9.97
N CYS A 393 -43.97 -26.30 -10.32
CA CYS A 393 -42.98 -25.83 -11.28
C CYS A 393 -43.61 -25.77 -12.70
N PRO A 394 -43.22 -24.83 -13.55
CA PRO A 394 -42.48 -25.26 -14.75
C PRO A 394 -41.30 -24.35 -15.12
N ASP A 395 -40.18 -25.03 -15.38
CA ASP A 395 -39.09 -24.79 -16.34
C ASP A 395 -38.78 -23.37 -16.83
N GLY A 396 -37.49 -23.00 -16.66
CA GLY A 396 -36.77 -22.30 -17.72
C GLY A 396 -35.73 -21.28 -17.27
N ALA A 397 -34.45 -21.62 -17.47
CA ALA A 397 -33.26 -20.77 -17.50
C ALA A 397 -32.58 -20.39 -16.17
N HIS A 398 -31.60 -21.22 -15.77
CA HIS A 398 -30.48 -20.82 -14.89
C HIS A 398 -29.32 -20.26 -15.74
N PRO A 399 -28.72 -19.11 -15.39
CA PRO A 399 -27.35 -18.81 -15.77
C PRO A 399 -26.38 -19.52 -14.82
N GLN A 400 -25.49 -20.34 -15.41
CA GLN A 400 -24.34 -20.95 -14.76
C GLN A 400 -23.36 -19.87 -14.27
N LEU A 401 -22.93 -19.95 -13.02
CA LEU A 401 -21.60 -19.51 -12.53
C LEU A 401 -21.47 -19.94 -11.06
N PHE A 402 -20.86 -21.10 -10.82
CA PHE A 402 -20.21 -21.40 -9.55
C PHE A 402 -18.95 -22.23 -9.82
N LEU A 403 -17.79 -21.59 -9.63
CA LEU A 403 -16.54 -22.29 -9.36
C LEU A 403 -16.64 -22.87 -7.95
N SER A 404 -16.52 -24.19 -7.82
CA SER A 404 -16.32 -24.86 -6.54
C SER A 404 -14.98 -25.61 -6.57
N PRO A 405 -14.19 -25.58 -5.49
CA PRO A 405 -12.93 -26.29 -5.41
C PRO A 405 -13.18 -27.77 -5.12
N THR A 406 -12.51 -28.66 -5.84
CA THR A 406 -12.52 -30.11 -5.59
C THR A 406 -11.40 -30.47 -4.61
N PRO A 407 -11.64 -31.32 -3.59
CA PRO A 407 -10.59 -31.96 -2.82
C PRO A 407 -10.11 -33.26 -3.49
N PRO A 408 -8.87 -33.72 -3.27
CA PRO A 408 -8.36 -34.94 -3.88
C PRO A 408 -8.96 -36.20 -3.22
N GLY A 409 -9.40 -37.13 -4.06
CA GLY A 409 -10.04 -38.39 -3.68
C GLY A 409 -9.07 -39.44 -3.14
N ALA A 410 -9.60 -40.25 -2.22
CA ALA A 410 -9.01 -41.47 -1.71
C ALA A 410 -9.07 -42.61 -2.75
N GLY A 411 -7.96 -43.33 -2.94
CA GLY A 411 -7.93 -44.65 -3.59
C GLY A 411 -8.04 -45.78 -2.57
N PRO A 412 -8.55 -46.97 -2.94
CA PRO A 412 -8.96 -47.99 -1.97
C PRO A 412 -7.88 -49.04 -1.67
N GLY A 413 -7.89 -49.53 -0.43
CA GLY A 413 -7.74 -50.95 -0.09
C GLY A 413 -6.33 -51.58 -0.10
N ALA A 414 -5.75 -51.74 1.09
CA ALA A 414 -4.77 -52.79 1.41
C ALA A 414 -5.51 -54.12 1.79
N PRO A 415 -4.85 -55.30 1.95
CA PRO A 415 -3.85 -55.48 3.00
C PRO A 415 -2.61 -56.34 2.67
N ALA A 416 -1.68 -56.25 3.63
CA ALA A 416 -0.41 -56.91 3.89
C ALA A 416 -0.28 -58.42 3.59
N ASP A 417 0.93 -58.89 3.24
CA ASP A 417 1.82 -59.54 4.24
C ASP A 417 3.19 -59.97 3.67
N ALA A 418 4.13 -60.08 4.63
CA ALA A 418 5.32 -60.94 4.69
C ALA A 418 6.69 -60.46 4.14
N ALA A 419 7.62 -60.43 5.10
CA ALA A 419 9.05 -60.17 5.04
C ALA A 419 9.90 -61.31 4.46
N GLY A 420 11.00 -60.94 3.77
CA GLY A 420 12.31 -61.61 3.48
C GLY A 420 12.41 -63.14 3.32
N PRO A 421 13.63 -63.73 3.13
CA PRO A 421 14.95 -63.15 2.85
C PRO A 421 15.68 -63.83 1.65
N GLY A 422 16.94 -63.44 1.40
CA GLY A 422 17.92 -64.19 0.59
C GLY A 422 17.96 -63.83 -0.90
N GLU A 423 19.04 -64.00 -1.64
CA GLU A 423 20.42 -64.41 -1.39
C GLU A 423 21.19 -64.08 -2.68
N ALA A 424 22.52 -63.92 -2.56
CA ALA A 424 23.56 -64.22 -3.56
C ALA A 424 23.31 -64.08 -5.08
N GLY A 425 24.29 -63.45 -5.76
CA GLY A 425 24.93 -64.17 -6.87
C GLY A 425 25.23 -63.37 -8.14
N LEU A 426 26.49 -62.93 -8.23
CA LEU A 426 27.43 -63.25 -9.32
C LEU A 426 27.22 -62.72 -10.74
N GLY A 427 28.33 -62.17 -11.25
CA GLY A 427 28.76 -62.24 -12.65
C GLY A 427 28.27 -61.06 -13.49
N GLY A 428 29.12 -60.28 -14.14
CA GLY A 428 30.52 -60.40 -14.44
C GLY A 428 30.82 -59.43 -15.58
N SER A 429 31.98 -58.76 -15.49
CA SER A 429 32.92 -58.56 -16.61
C SER A 429 32.41 -57.76 -17.83
N GLU A 430 33.06 -56.72 -18.32
CA GLU A 430 34.46 -56.69 -18.73
C GLU A 430 34.91 -55.24 -19.03
N ARG A 431 36.22 -55.02 -18.79
CA ARG A 431 37.19 -54.26 -19.60
C ARG A 431 36.93 -52.76 -19.81
N ALA A 432 37.79 -51.92 -19.21
CA ALA A 432 39.14 -51.52 -19.67
C ALA A 432 39.01 -50.21 -20.46
N ALA A 433 39.49 -49.07 -19.95
CA ALA A 433 40.87 -48.65 -19.68
C ALA A 433 41.29 -47.60 -20.72
N GLY A 434 41.94 -46.54 -20.21
CA GLY A 434 42.41 -45.37 -20.95
C GLY A 434 41.77 -44.11 -20.35
N ARG A 435 42.28 -43.46 -19.28
CA ARG A 435 43.64 -42.89 -19.09
C ARG A 435 44.12 -42.20 -20.38
N GLU A 436 44.51 -40.94 -20.38
CA GLU A 436 45.06 -40.09 -19.33
C GLU A 436 45.13 -38.64 -19.83
N CYS A 437 45.19 -37.70 -18.87
CA CYS A 437 45.99 -36.46 -18.85
C CYS A 437 45.91 -35.51 -20.06
N GLY A 438 45.56 -34.23 -19.89
CA GLY A 438 46.09 -33.31 -18.88
C GLY A 438 46.39 -31.95 -19.55
N PRO A 439 46.84 -30.93 -18.80
CA PRO A 439 46.33 -29.55 -18.92
C PRO A 439 47.36 -28.53 -19.45
N LYS A 440 46.87 -27.29 -19.73
CA LYS A 440 47.50 -25.94 -19.54
C LYS A 440 46.98 -24.98 -20.63
N ALA A 441 46.34 -23.85 -20.33
CA ALA A 441 46.78 -22.60 -19.70
C ALA A 441 47.14 -21.49 -20.74
N ARG A 442 46.53 -20.32 -20.53
CA ARG A 442 46.93 -18.93 -20.89
C ARG A 442 47.03 -18.52 -22.36
N GLY A 443 46.49 -17.33 -22.63
CA GLY A 443 46.84 -16.49 -23.77
C GLY A 443 45.98 -15.23 -23.82
N ALA A 444 46.57 -14.08 -23.52
CA ALA A 444 46.01 -12.76 -23.69
C ALA A 444 45.95 -12.36 -25.17
N GLY A 445 45.08 -11.39 -25.49
CA GLY A 445 44.94 -10.73 -26.78
C GLY A 445 43.74 -9.82 -26.77
#